data_AF-A0A8J2RT27-F1
#
_entry.id   AF-A0A8J2RT27-F1
#
_cell.length_a   1.000
_cell.length_b   1.000
_cell.length_c   1.000
_cell.angle_alpha   90.00
_cell.angle_beta   90.00
_cell.angle_gamma   90.00
#
_symmetry.space_group_name_H-M   'P 1'
#
loop_
_entity.id
_entity.type
_entity.pdbx_description
1 polymer ?
#
loop_
_entity_poly.entity_id
_entity_poly.type
_entity_poly.pdbx_seq_one_letter_code
_entity_poly.pdbx_strand_id
1 'polypeptide(L)'
;MELDDIRRELMQLKHGVAANEVKRLKTSQNSWRAIIKIQNRVSTISNIGLLHSNKIECLENKMVGVETNLEEMKDQIANLSKSCDILQQRAMGDFQEIAEDEIMERTRPPVQRPNSAIASVDTNREMGNTSDYKYNRSVKKWGSVSKKNKKSNPVNRKAKSNKTLFLCKICDKEYVSKSNLQKHSKKMHPSSSKNNPSKTVVKGPRKCYQCCEAPYKDYGKLQKSKRSSLCGQKSLQREFVNGELICAFCTYWTFHSTALKIHVEKVHQVR
;
A
#
# COMPACT_ATOMS: atom_id res chain seq x y z
N MET A 1 -21.03 71.73 -51.52
CA MET A 1 -20.37 70.63 -50.80
C MET A 1 -18.92 70.68 -51.22
N GLU A 2 -18.04 71.08 -50.31
CA GLU A 2 -16.62 71.29 -50.61
C GLU A 2 -15.88 69.94 -50.59
N LEU A 3 -14.79 69.80 -51.35
CA LEU A 3 -13.99 68.58 -51.47
C LEU A 3 -13.56 68.00 -50.10
N ASP A 4 -13.42 68.86 -49.09
CA ASP A 4 -13.06 68.50 -47.73
C ASP A 4 -14.17 67.72 -46.99
N ASP A 5 -15.45 67.97 -47.30
CA ASP A 5 -16.57 67.21 -46.70
C ASP A 5 -16.55 65.76 -47.18
N ILE A 6 -16.36 65.56 -48.49
CA ILE A 6 -16.25 64.22 -49.10
C ILE A 6 -15.06 63.46 -48.52
N ARG A 7 -13.91 64.14 -48.35
CA ARG A 7 -12.71 63.52 -47.75
C ARG A 7 -12.96 63.10 -46.31
N ARG A 8 -13.69 63.90 -45.54
CA ARG A 8 -14.06 63.60 -44.14
C ARG A 8 -14.97 62.38 -44.06
N GLU A 9 -16.00 62.31 -44.90
CA GLU A 9 -16.91 61.16 -44.98
C GLU A 9 -16.17 59.87 -45.37
N LEU A 10 -15.28 59.93 -46.35
CA LEU A 10 -14.48 58.79 -46.79
C LEU A 10 -13.55 58.29 -45.68
N MET A 11 -12.95 59.19 -44.89
CA MET A 11 -12.16 58.80 -43.72
C MET A 11 -13.03 58.15 -42.64
N GLN A 12 -14.23 58.68 -42.36
CA GLN A 12 -15.15 58.07 -41.39
C GLN A 12 -15.57 56.66 -41.82
N LEU A 13 -15.88 56.44 -43.09
CA LEU A 13 -16.20 55.12 -43.64
C LEU A 13 -15.03 54.14 -43.49
N LYS A 14 -13.80 54.56 -43.81
CA LYS A 14 -12.59 53.72 -43.62
C LYS A 14 -12.40 53.31 -42.16
N HIS A 15 -12.56 54.24 -41.21
CA HIS A 15 -12.47 53.94 -39.79
C HIS A 15 -13.58 52.99 -39.34
N GLY A 16 -14.81 53.18 -39.83
CA GLY A 16 -15.94 52.29 -39.55
C GLY A 16 -15.71 50.86 -40.02
N VAL A 17 -15.23 50.68 -41.26
CA VAL A 17 -14.90 49.37 -41.81
C VAL A 17 -13.77 48.71 -41.01
N ALA A 18 -12.70 49.44 -40.68
CA ALA A 18 -11.60 48.92 -39.87
C ALA A 18 -12.07 48.51 -38.46
N ALA A 19 -12.91 49.32 -37.80
CA ALA A 19 -13.43 49.00 -36.48
C ALA A 19 -14.33 47.75 -36.48
N ASN A 20 -15.16 47.57 -37.52
CA ASN A 20 -15.98 46.38 -37.68
C ASN A 20 -15.12 45.13 -37.92
N GLU A 21 -14.05 45.25 -38.72
CA GLU A 21 -13.14 44.13 -38.95
C GLU A 21 -12.39 43.73 -37.68
N VAL A 22 -11.91 44.70 -36.90
CA VAL A 22 -11.27 44.43 -35.60
C VAL A 22 -12.24 43.72 -34.64
N LYS A 23 -13.52 44.15 -34.59
CA LYS A 23 -14.54 43.46 -33.79
C LYS A 23 -14.75 42.02 -34.25
N ARG A 24 -14.83 41.77 -35.57
CA ARG A 24 -14.98 40.43 -36.16
C ARG A 24 -13.79 39.52 -35.87
N LEU A 25 -12.57 40.05 -35.99
CA LEU A 25 -11.35 39.32 -35.63
C LEU A 25 -11.30 39.01 -34.13
N LYS A 26 -11.79 39.93 -33.28
CA LYS A 26 -11.82 39.71 -31.84
C LYS A 26 -12.80 38.62 -31.42
N THR A 27 -13.99 38.59 -32.02
CA THR A 27 -14.97 37.52 -31.79
C THR A 27 -14.43 36.19 -32.28
N SER A 28 -13.83 36.14 -33.48
CA SER A 28 -13.16 34.95 -34.00
C SER A 28 -12.03 34.45 -33.08
N GLN A 29 -11.17 35.34 -32.59
CA GLN A 29 -10.11 35.00 -31.62
C GLN A 29 -10.68 34.40 -30.33
N ASN A 30 -11.78 34.94 -29.82
CA ASN A 30 -12.43 34.42 -28.61
C ASN A 30 -13.03 33.03 -28.84
N SER A 31 -13.67 32.80 -29.99
CA SER A 31 -14.18 31.48 -30.40
C SER A 31 -13.06 30.46 -30.49
N TRP A 32 -11.94 30.80 -31.14
CA TRP A 32 -10.75 29.93 -31.20
C TRP A 32 -10.21 29.56 -29.82
N ARG A 33 -10.13 30.52 -28.89
CA ARG A 33 -9.73 30.23 -27.50
C ARG A 33 -10.70 29.30 -26.79
N ALA A 34 -12.01 29.42 -27.06
CA ALA A 34 -13.01 28.51 -26.49
C ALA A 34 -12.84 27.09 -27.05
N ILE A 35 -12.60 26.93 -28.36
CA ILE A 35 -12.33 25.64 -29.00
C ILE A 35 -11.10 24.97 -28.39
N ILE A 36 -9.99 25.69 -28.22
CA ILE A 36 -8.76 25.15 -27.59
C ILE A 36 -9.04 24.67 -26.16
N LYS A 37 -9.84 25.41 -25.38
CA LYS A 37 -10.23 24.98 -24.02
C LYS A 37 -11.04 23.68 -24.04
N ILE A 38 -11.98 23.54 -24.99
CA ILE A 38 -12.76 22.32 -25.15
C ILE A 38 -11.84 21.16 -25.54
N GLN A 39 -10.94 21.36 -26.50
CA GLN A 39 -9.98 20.34 -26.93
C GLN A 39 -9.10 19.85 -25.76
N ASN A 40 -8.57 20.77 -24.94
CA ASN A 40 -7.79 20.40 -23.75
C ASN A 40 -8.62 19.58 -22.74
N ARG A 41 -9.90 19.90 -22.56
CA ARG A 41 -10.81 19.13 -21.71
C ARG A 41 -11.06 17.73 -22.27
N VAL A 42 -11.28 17.61 -23.57
CA VAL A 42 -11.45 16.32 -24.26
C VAL A 42 -10.20 15.45 -24.10
N SER A 43 -9.00 16.00 -24.32
CA SER A 43 -7.75 15.28 -24.10
C SER A 43 -7.58 14.83 -22.64
N THR A 44 -7.96 15.68 -21.68
CA THR A 44 -7.91 15.31 -20.25
C THR A 44 -8.85 14.15 -19.94
N ILE A 45 -10.08 14.17 -20.46
CA ILE A 45 -11.06 13.09 -20.27
C ILE A 45 -10.56 11.80 -20.93
N SER A 46 -9.99 11.88 -22.14
CA SER A 46 -9.40 10.74 -22.84
C SER A 46 -8.28 10.09 -22.03
N ASN A 47 -7.37 10.89 -21.46
CA ASN A 47 -6.29 10.38 -20.60
C ASN A 47 -6.83 9.72 -19.31
N ILE A 48 -7.88 10.27 -18.70
CA ILE A 48 -8.54 9.65 -17.54
C ILE A 48 -9.16 8.30 -17.95
N GLY A 49 -9.79 8.23 -19.13
CA GLY A 49 -10.33 6.98 -19.68
C GLY A 49 -9.25 5.92 -19.85
N LEU A 50 -8.09 6.28 -20.40
CA LEU A 50 -6.94 5.38 -20.55
C LEU A 50 -6.42 4.87 -19.20
N LEU A 51 -6.30 5.76 -18.20
CA LEU A 51 -5.90 5.36 -16.85
C LEU A 51 -6.88 4.39 -16.20
N HIS A 52 -8.18 4.59 -16.40
CA HIS A 52 -9.21 3.67 -15.91
C HIS A 52 -9.14 2.32 -16.63
N SER A 53 -8.90 2.31 -17.94
CA SER A 53 -8.70 1.08 -18.73
C SER A 53 -7.57 0.22 -18.15
N ASN A 54 -6.40 0.83 -17.92
CA ASN A 54 -5.26 0.11 -17.35
C ASN A 54 -5.53 -0.41 -15.94
N LYS A 55 -6.35 0.31 -15.15
CA LYS A 55 -6.75 -0.14 -13.81
C LYS A 55 -7.71 -1.32 -13.86
N ILE A 56 -8.62 -1.34 -14.84
CA ILE A 56 -9.53 -2.47 -15.08
C ILE A 56 -8.71 -3.71 -15.45
N GLU A 57 -7.80 -3.59 -16.42
CA GLU A 57 -6.90 -4.69 -16.83
C GLU A 57 -6.08 -5.24 -15.65
N CYS A 58 -5.58 -4.37 -14.76
CA CYS A 58 -4.86 -4.80 -13.56
C CYS A 58 -5.76 -5.58 -12.57
N LEU A 59 -7.05 -5.22 -12.48
CA LEU A 59 -8.01 -5.93 -11.62
C LEU A 59 -8.40 -7.28 -12.23
N GLU A 60 -8.60 -7.34 -13.54
CA GLU A 60 -8.87 -8.60 -14.26
C GLU A 60 -7.74 -9.61 -14.07
N ASN A 61 -6.48 -9.19 -14.25
CA ASN A 61 -5.32 -10.03 -13.99
C ASN A 61 -5.24 -10.54 -12.54
N LYS A 62 -5.68 -9.74 -11.56
CA LYS A 62 -5.75 -10.18 -10.16
C LYS A 62 -6.90 -11.15 -9.92
N MET A 63 -8.03 -10.99 -10.59
CA MET A 63 -9.15 -11.93 -10.51
C MET A 63 -8.75 -13.30 -11.05
N VAL A 64 -8.08 -13.35 -12.21
CA VAL A 64 -7.53 -14.60 -12.76
C VAL A 64 -6.62 -15.29 -11.74
N GLY A 65 -5.72 -14.55 -11.07
CA GLY A 65 -4.87 -15.12 -10.03
C GLY A 65 -5.62 -15.61 -8.79
N VAL A 66 -6.77 -15.02 -8.46
CA VAL A 66 -7.63 -15.52 -7.38
C VAL A 66 -8.35 -16.81 -7.81
N GLU A 67 -8.82 -16.88 -9.05
CA GLU A 67 -9.47 -18.07 -9.62
C GLU A 67 -8.52 -19.26 -9.65
N THR A 68 -7.26 -19.08 -10.09
CA THR A 68 -6.25 -20.15 -10.08
C THR A 68 -5.97 -20.66 -8.67
N ASN A 69 -5.86 -19.77 -7.68
CA ASN A 69 -5.67 -20.17 -6.27
C ASN A 69 -6.89 -20.92 -5.72
N LEU A 70 -8.10 -20.54 -6.14
CA LEU A 70 -9.32 -21.20 -5.74
C LEU A 70 -9.39 -22.62 -6.30
N GLU A 71 -8.98 -22.82 -7.54
CA GLU A 71 -8.90 -24.16 -8.13
C GLU A 71 -7.84 -25.03 -7.45
N GLU A 72 -6.65 -24.49 -7.14
CA GLU A 72 -5.63 -25.19 -6.37
C GLU A 72 -6.14 -25.63 -4.98
N MET A 73 -6.90 -24.76 -4.30
CA MET A 73 -7.50 -25.11 -3.01
C MET A 73 -8.57 -26.20 -3.14
N LYS A 74 -9.36 -26.23 -4.22
CA LYS A 74 -10.31 -27.33 -4.47
C LYS A 74 -9.58 -28.66 -4.64
N ASP A 75 -8.49 -28.67 -5.39
CA ASP A 75 -7.67 -29.88 -5.57
C ASP A 75 -7.07 -30.36 -4.24
N GLN A 76 -6.60 -29.44 -3.39
CA GLN A 76 -6.13 -29.76 -2.05
C GLN A 76 -7.24 -30.37 -1.18
N ILE A 77 -8.45 -29.82 -1.23
CA ILE A 77 -9.62 -30.37 -0.51
C ILE A 77 -9.96 -31.77 -1.02
N ALA A 78 -9.98 -31.98 -2.34
CA ALA A 78 -10.26 -33.27 -2.93
C ALA A 78 -9.23 -34.34 -2.51
N ASN A 79 -7.94 -33.97 -2.45
CA ASN A 79 -6.87 -34.85 -1.99
C ASN A 79 -6.98 -35.19 -0.49
N LEU A 80 -7.36 -34.20 0.34
CA LEU A 80 -7.62 -34.44 1.76
C LEU A 80 -8.84 -35.34 1.97
N SER A 81 -9.91 -35.15 1.19
CA SER A 81 -11.09 -36.02 1.23
C SER A 81 -10.73 -37.47 0.94
N LYS A 82 -10.00 -37.74 -0.14
CA LYS A 82 -9.51 -39.09 -0.47
C LYS A 82 -8.66 -39.69 0.65
N SER A 83 -7.82 -38.88 1.29
CA SER A 83 -6.99 -39.33 2.41
C SER A 83 -7.83 -39.71 3.63
N CYS A 84 -8.89 -38.95 3.92
CA CYS A 84 -9.85 -39.29 4.98
C CYS A 84 -10.58 -40.61 4.67
N ASP A 85 -11.02 -40.81 3.42
CA ASP A 85 -11.70 -42.05 3.03
C ASP A 85 -10.79 -43.28 3.24
N ILE A 86 -9.50 -43.17 2.88
CA ILE A 86 -8.51 -44.24 3.11
C ILE A 86 -8.32 -44.52 4.61
N LEU A 87 -8.21 -43.48 5.44
CA LEU A 87 -8.08 -43.65 6.88
C LEU A 87 -9.33 -44.28 7.50
N GLN A 88 -10.52 -43.91 7.01
CA GLN A 88 -11.77 -44.48 7.45
C GLN A 88 -11.87 -45.97 7.06
N GLN A 89 -11.48 -46.33 5.84
CA GLN A 89 -11.42 -47.73 5.41
C GLN A 89 -10.46 -48.57 6.27
N ARG A 90 -9.28 -48.04 6.61
CA ARG A 90 -8.33 -48.72 7.51
C ARG A 90 -8.89 -48.93 8.90
N ALA A 91 -9.48 -47.88 9.48
CA ALA A 91 -10.08 -47.97 10.80
C ALA A 91 -11.18 -49.04 10.85
N MET A 92 -12.03 -49.11 9.81
CA MET A 92 -13.06 -50.14 9.71
C MET A 92 -12.48 -51.57 9.60
N GLY A 93 -11.33 -51.73 8.92
CA GLY A 93 -10.61 -53.00 8.86
C GLY A 93 -10.05 -53.43 10.21
N ASP A 94 -9.38 -52.52 10.92
CA ASP A 94 -8.80 -52.80 12.25
C ASP A 94 -9.89 -53.22 13.26
N PHE A 95 -11.08 -52.61 13.20
CA PHE A 95 -12.21 -53.01 14.04
C PHE A 95 -12.73 -54.43 13.74
N GLN A 96 -12.67 -54.85 12.47
CA GLN A 96 -13.10 -56.19 12.09
C GLN A 96 -12.11 -57.25 12.57
N GLU A 97 -10.80 -56.98 12.49
CA GLU A 97 -9.75 -57.86 13.01
C GLU A 97 -9.87 -58.06 14.54
N ILE A 98 -10.07 -56.97 15.28
CA ILE A 98 -10.28 -57.04 16.75
C ILE A 98 -11.54 -57.85 17.10
N ALA A 99 -12.62 -57.70 16.32
CA ALA A 99 -13.85 -58.45 16.56
C ALA A 99 -13.66 -59.96 16.29
N GLU A 100 -12.89 -60.33 15.27
CA GLU A 100 -12.56 -61.72 14.95
C GLU A 100 -11.67 -62.35 16.03
N ASP A 101 -10.67 -61.63 16.54
CA ASP A 101 -9.83 -62.06 17.66
C ASP A 101 -10.62 -62.28 18.96
N GLU A 102 -11.57 -61.39 19.27
CA GLU A 102 -12.43 -61.54 20.47
C GLU A 102 -13.35 -62.77 20.34
N ILE A 103 -13.85 -63.06 19.14
CA ILE A 103 -14.63 -64.28 18.86
C ILE A 103 -13.76 -65.54 19.00
N MET A 104 -12.52 -65.51 18.48
CA MET A 104 -11.58 -66.63 18.62
C MET A 104 -11.22 -66.92 20.08
N GLU A 105 -10.96 -65.89 20.88
CA GLU A 105 -10.60 -66.08 22.30
C GLU A 105 -11.80 -66.59 23.12
N ARG A 106 -13.03 -66.16 22.81
CA ARG A 106 -14.25 -66.68 23.45
C ARG A 106 -14.57 -68.13 23.07
N THR A 107 -14.15 -68.58 21.90
CA THR A 107 -14.38 -69.96 21.42
C THR A 107 -13.26 -70.92 21.82
N ARG A 108 -12.19 -70.41 22.44
CA ARG A 108 -11.06 -71.21 22.92
C ARG A 108 -11.53 -72.15 24.05
N PRO A 109 -11.35 -73.48 23.92
CA PRO A 109 -11.75 -74.40 24.98
C PRO A 109 -10.96 -74.09 26.26
N PRO A 110 -11.60 -74.15 27.43
CA PRO A 110 -10.95 -73.83 28.70
C PRO A 110 -9.75 -74.77 28.90
N VAL A 111 -8.57 -74.18 28.96
CA VAL A 111 -7.33 -74.91 29.23
C VAL A 111 -7.45 -75.54 30.61
N GLN A 112 -7.49 -76.87 30.67
CA GLN A 112 -7.40 -77.60 31.93
C GLN A 112 -6.02 -77.31 32.53
N ARG A 113 -6.00 -76.53 33.63
CA ARG A 113 -4.77 -76.28 34.39
C ARG A 113 -4.25 -77.62 34.93
N PRO A 114 -2.99 -78.01 34.66
CA PRO A 114 -2.38 -79.11 35.37
C PRO A 114 -2.26 -78.74 36.85
N ASN A 115 -2.83 -79.60 37.71
CA ASN A 115 -2.65 -79.59 39.15
C ASN A 115 -1.16 -79.65 39.48
N SER A 116 -0.53 -78.51 39.73
CA SER A 116 0.81 -78.42 40.29
C SER A 116 0.71 -77.95 41.74
N ALA A 117 1.33 -78.75 42.59
CA ALA A 117 1.26 -78.67 44.03
C ALA A 117 1.80 -77.36 44.59
N ILE A 118 1.21 -77.04 45.73
CA ILE A 118 1.52 -75.95 46.65
C ILE A 118 2.99 -76.03 47.07
N ALA A 119 3.77 -75.00 46.74
CA ALA A 119 4.97 -74.65 47.48
C ALA A 119 4.79 -73.22 47.97
N SER A 120 4.50 -73.09 49.27
CA SER A 120 4.50 -71.83 49.99
C SER A 120 5.92 -71.30 50.12
N VAL A 121 6.19 -70.10 49.62
CA VAL A 121 7.30 -69.27 50.09
C VAL A 121 6.82 -67.83 50.20
N ASP A 122 6.72 -67.43 51.47
CA ASP A 122 7.00 -66.14 52.08
C ASP A 122 6.49 -64.84 51.44
N THR A 123 5.57 -64.27 52.22
CA THR A 123 5.31 -62.86 52.38
C THR A 123 6.58 -62.01 52.37
N ASN A 124 6.73 -61.17 51.34
CA ASN A 124 7.36 -59.87 51.54
C ASN A 124 6.47 -58.75 50.97
N ARG A 125 5.94 -58.03 51.94
CA ARG A 125 5.14 -56.82 51.90
C ARG A 125 6.09 -55.65 51.64
N GLU A 126 6.19 -55.21 50.38
CA GLU A 126 6.68 -53.87 50.09
C GLU A 126 5.49 -52.98 49.69
N MET A 127 5.05 -52.20 50.67
CA MET A 127 4.29 -50.98 50.44
C MET A 127 5.20 -50.01 49.68
N GLY A 128 4.96 -49.86 48.38
CA GLY A 128 5.70 -48.94 47.52
C GLY A 128 4.78 -48.18 46.57
N ASN A 129 4.41 -46.97 46.98
CA ASN A 129 4.06 -45.83 46.11
C ASN A 129 2.95 -46.00 45.06
N THR A 130 1.72 -45.78 45.52
CA THR A 130 0.69 -45.11 44.72
C THR A 130 1.02 -43.61 44.62
N SER A 131 1.96 -43.24 43.76
CA SER A 131 2.19 -41.83 43.40
C SER A 131 2.85 -41.76 42.02
N ASP A 132 2.22 -40.98 41.13
CA ASP A 132 2.89 -40.32 40.00
C ASP A 132 3.34 -41.15 38.79
N TYR A 133 2.57 -42.16 38.37
CA TYR A 133 2.51 -42.41 36.91
C TYR A 133 1.65 -41.33 36.23
N LYS A 134 2.27 -40.15 36.08
CA LYS A 134 1.91 -39.17 35.06
C LYS A 134 1.96 -39.89 33.72
N TYR A 135 0.80 -40.38 33.30
CA TYR A 135 0.50 -40.67 31.92
C TYR A 135 0.63 -39.34 31.16
N ASN A 136 1.86 -39.03 30.74
CA ASN A 136 2.15 -38.07 29.70
C ASN A 136 1.63 -38.66 28.39
N ARG A 137 0.30 -38.73 28.25
CA ARG A 137 -0.32 -38.60 26.94
C ARG A 137 0.07 -37.21 26.49
N SER A 138 1.18 -37.15 25.76
CA SER A 138 1.45 -36.08 24.84
C SER A 138 0.32 -36.11 23.83
N VAL A 139 -0.83 -35.56 24.22
CA VAL A 139 -1.78 -34.97 23.30
C VAL A 139 -0.91 -33.96 22.57
N LYS A 140 -0.41 -34.36 21.40
CA LYS A 140 0.08 -33.44 20.38
C LYS A 140 -1.10 -32.53 20.12
N LYS A 141 -1.16 -31.46 20.90
CA LYS A 141 -2.01 -30.32 20.68
C LYS A 141 -1.60 -29.87 19.29
N TRP A 142 -2.47 -30.14 18.31
CA TRP A 142 -2.41 -29.55 16.98
C TRP A 142 -2.62 -28.04 17.18
N GLY A 143 -1.56 -27.40 17.64
CA GLY A 143 -1.44 -25.95 17.67
C GLY A 143 -1.42 -25.51 16.23
N SER A 144 -2.50 -24.88 15.83
CA SER A 144 -2.62 -24.10 14.61
C SER A 144 -1.51 -23.06 14.58
N VAL A 145 -0.37 -23.39 13.96
CA VAL A 145 0.67 -22.41 13.61
C VAL A 145 1.29 -22.82 12.28
N SER A 146 0.78 -22.22 11.21
CA SER A 146 1.62 -21.85 10.07
C SER A 146 1.64 -20.32 9.97
N LYS A 147 2.21 -19.69 11.02
CA LYS A 147 2.69 -18.30 10.94
C LYS A 147 4.09 -18.35 10.35
N LYS A 148 4.20 -17.99 9.08
CA LYS A 148 5.48 -17.83 8.40
C LYS A 148 6.39 -16.87 9.17
N ASN A 149 7.56 -17.41 9.50
CA ASN A 149 8.78 -16.78 9.99
C ASN A 149 8.93 -15.29 9.61
N LYS A 150 8.75 -14.40 10.59
CA LYS A 150 9.43 -13.09 10.60
C LYS A 150 10.61 -13.23 11.53
N LYS A 151 11.82 -13.31 10.95
CA LYS A 151 13.10 -13.15 11.64
C LYS A 151 13.05 -11.82 12.40
N SER A 152 12.78 -11.89 13.70
CA SER A 152 12.92 -10.76 14.62
C SER A 152 14.31 -10.87 15.22
N ASN A 153 15.16 -9.92 14.83
CA ASN A 153 16.50 -9.75 15.38
C ASN A 153 16.36 -9.31 16.85
N PRO A 154 17.00 -9.99 17.81
CA PRO A 154 16.85 -9.66 19.21
C PRO A 154 17.85 -8.58 19.61
N VAL A 155 17.36 -7.65 20.44
CA VAL A 155 18.11 -6.79 21.36
C VAL A 155 19.03 -5.72 20.74
N ASN A 156 18.52 -4.49 20.71
CA ASN A 156 19.34 -3.37 21.17
C ASN A 156 18.58 -2.63 22.29
N ARG A 157 18.91 -2.96 23.53
CA ARG A 157 18.41 -2.27 24.73
C ARG A 157 19.27 -1.05 24.98
N LYS A 158 18.60 0.06 25.28
CA LYS A 158 19.07 1.27 25.98
C LYS A 158 19.92 2.27 25.19
N ALA A 159 19.22 3.06 24.38
CA ALA A 159 19.41 4.51 24.43
C ALA A 159 18.05 5.12 24.80
N LYS A 160 17.92 5.64 26.04
CA LYS A 160 16.76 6.42 26.50
C LYS A 160 16.82 7.76 25.76
N SER A 161 16.53 7.72 24.46
CA SER A 161 16.40 8.90 23.62
C SER A 161 15.20 9.66 24.15
N ASN A 162 15.42 10.89 24.61
CA ASN A 162 14.39 11.86 24.96
C ASN A 162 13.60 12.20 23.68
N LYS A 163 12.80 11.25 23.20
CA LYS A 163 11.91 11.45 22.07
C LYS A 163 10.80 12.34 22.56
N THR A 164 10.72 13.53 21.97
CA THR A 164 9.62 14.47 22.17
C THR A 164 8.30 13.74 21.91
N LEU A 165 7.49 13.62 22.95
CA LEU A 165 6.15 13.02 22.87
C LEU A 165 5.17 14.04 22.28
N PHE A 166 4.16 13.54 21.58
CA PHE A 166 3.09 14.35 21.02
C PHE A 166 1.90 14.34 21.97
N LEU A 167 1.57 15.50 22.55
CA LEU A 167 0.48 15.70 23.50
C LEU A 167 -0.85 15.95 22.78
N CYS A 168 -1.94 15.34 23.26
CA CYS A 168 -3.29 15.65 22.81
C CYS A 168 -3.83 16.90 23.53
N LYS A 169 -4.20 17.94 22.78
CA LYS A 169 -4.67 19.22 23.34
C LYS A 169 -5.99 19.16 24.13
N ILE A 170 -6.70 18.03 24.07
CA ILE A 170 -8.04 17.88 24.69
C ILE A 170 -7.97 17.07 25.98
N CYS A 171 -7.05 16.11 26.08
CA CYS A 171 -6.95 15.22 27.24
C CYS A 171 -5.51 14.99 27.74
N ASP A 172 -4.55 15.78 27.24
CA ASP A 172 -3.13 15.79 27.59
C ASP A 172 -2.41 14.43 27.56
N LYS A 173 -2.98 13.44 26.86
CA LYS A 173 -2.33 12.14 26.63
C LYS A 173 -1.15 12.26 25.68
N GLU A 174 -0.06 11.60 26.05
CA GLU A 174 1.20 11.58 25.30
C GLU A 174 1.29 10.39 24.33
N TYR A 175 1.82 10.66 23.13
CA TYR A 175 1.99 9.65 22.08
C TYR A 175 3.41 9.70 21.49
N VAL A 176 3.98 8.52 21.25
CA VAL A 176 5.33 8.38 20.65
C VAL A 176 5.36 8.81 19.16
N SER A 177 4.20 8.86 18.49
CA SER A 177 4.10 9.23 17.09
C SER A 177 2.88 10.10 16.79
N LYS A 178 3.01 10.97 15.78
CA LYS A 178 1.93 11.82 15.28
C LYS A 178 0.74 11.01 14.73
N SER A 179 0.99 9.85 14.13
CA SER A 179 -0.06 8.97 13.61
C SER A 179 -0.92 8.38 14.73
N ASN A 180 -0.31 8.05 15.87
CA ASN A 180 -1.05 7.57 17.04
C ASN A 180 -1.88 8.69 17.67
N LEU A 181 -1.34 9.91 17.75
CA LEU A 181 -2.10 11.08 18.18
C LEU A 181 -3.33 11.33 17.28
N GLN A 182 -3.18 11.24 15.94
CA GLN A 182 -4.31 11.42 15.01
C GLN A 182 -5.39 10.32 15.14
N LYS A 183 -4.97 9.06 15.31
CA LYS A 183 -5.92 7.97 15.57
C LYS A 183 -6.67 8.18 16.88
N HIS A 184 -5.96 8.61 17.92
CA HIS A 184 -6.55 8.94 19.20
C HIS A 184 -7.55 10.11 19.07
N SER A 185 -7.18 11.22 18.43
CA SER A 185 -8.08 12.37 18.26
C SER A 185 -9.33 12.00 17.47
N LYS A 186 -9.20 11.17 16.42
CA LYS A 186 -10.34 10.71 15.63
C LYS A 186 -11.29 9.81 16.43
N LYS A 187 -10.76 8.96 17.31
CA LYS A 187 -11.56 7.99 18.08
C LYS A 187 -12.17 8.58 19.35
N MET A 188 -11.38 9.35 20.11
CA MET A 188 -11.78 9.86 21.43
C MET A 188 -12.33 11.27 21.38
N HIS A 189 -12.05 12.03 20.31
CA HIS A 189 -12.49 13.40 20.14
C HIS A 189 -13.11 13.64 18.74
N PRO A 190 -14.14 12.86 18.34
CA PRO A 190 -14.71 12.92 16.98
C PRO A 190 -15.24 14.30 16.60
N SER A 191 -15.70 15.10 17.57
CA SER A 191 -16.15 16.48 17.39
C SER A 191 -15.03 17.47 17.01
N SER A 192 -13.78 17.17 17.36
CA SER A 192 -12.62 18.03 17.10
C SER A 192 -11.95 17.80 15.74
N SER A 193 -12.34 16.74 15.02
CA SER A 193 -11.66 16.28 13.80
C SER A 193 -11.89 17.16 12.55
N LYS A 194 -12.70 18.23 12.65
CA LYS A 194 -12.94 19.15 11.52
C LYS A 194 -11.85 20.21 11.34
N ASN A 195 -11.00 20.40 12.34
CA ASN A 195 -9.89 21.35 12.26
C ASN A 195 -8.59 20.58 12.03
N ASN A 196 -8.32 20.20 10.78
CA ASN A 196 -6.94 19.99 10.38
C ASN A 196 -6.23 21.35 10.49
N PRO A 197 -5.27 21.57 11.39
CA PRO A 197 -4.33 22.67 11.21
C PRO A 197 -3.46 22.29 10.01
N SER A 198 -3.97 22.59 8.81
CA SER A 198 -3.19 22.71 7.60
C SER A 198 -2.15 23.79 7.85
N LYS A 199 -1.00 23.38 8.41
CA LYS A 199 0.28 24.09 8.41
C LYS A 199 0.18 25.60 8.11
N THR A 200 -0.14 26.42 9.11
CA THR A 200 0.48 27.75 9.20
C THR A 200 1.93 27.56 9.64
N VAL A 201 2.73 26.91 8.79
CA VAL A 201 4.17 27.10 8.85
C VAL A 201 4.36 28.52 8.33
N VAL A 202 4.59 29.46 9.25
CA VAL A 202 5.25 30.72 8.93
C VAL A 202 6.56 30.32 8.24
N LYS A 203 6.54 30.29 6.91
CA LYS A 203 7.75 30.12 6.10
C LYS A 203 8.50 31.43 6.27
N GLY A 204 9.36 31.51 7.27
CA GLY A 204 10.46 32.47 7.26
C GLY A 204 11.19 32.37 5.91
N PRO A 205 11.73 33.48 5.39
CA PRO A 205 12.36 33.50 4.07
C PRO A 205 13.43 32.43 4.01
N ARG A 206 13.25 31.47 3.09
CA ARG A 206 14.30 30.51 2.76
C ARG A 206 15.39 31.28 2.05
N LYS A 207 16.47 31.59 2.78
CA LYS A 207 17.72 32.00 2.16
C LYS A 207 18.18 30.86 1.26
N CYS A 208 18.52 31.18 0.01
CA CYS A 208 19.27 30.27 -0.84
C CYS A 208 20.64 30.11 -0.16
N TYR A 209 20.89 28.95 0.47
CA TYR A 209 22.13 28.70 1.22
C TYR A 209 23.38 28.63 0.33
N GLN A 210 23.26 28.82 -0.98
CA GLN A 210 24.35 28.58 -1.91
C GLN A 210 24.60 29.66 -2.97
N CYS A 211 23.85 30.78 -3.02
CA CYS A 211 24.05 31.73 -4.15
C CYS A 211 24.08 33.24 -3.89
N CYS A 212 23.45 33.84 -2.87
CA CYS A 212 23.53 35.32 -2.74
C CYS A 212 23.35 35.84 -1.30
N GLU A 213 24.38 36.49 -0.75
CA GLU A 213 24.27 37.40 0.39
C GLU A 213 23.94 38.81 -0.12
N ALA A 214 22.67 39.09 -0.42
CA ALA A 214 22.22 40.46 -0.60
C ALA A 214 20.81 40.63 0.00
N PRO A 215 20.60 41.58 0.93
CA PRO A 215 19.27 41.88 1.43
C PRO A 215 18.52 42.75 0.41
N TYR A 216 17.53 42.16 -0.28
CA TYR A 216 16.59 42.96 -1.07
C TYR A 216 15.59 43.65 -0.13
N LYS A 217 15.69 44.98 -0.05
CA LYS A 217 14.61 45.85 0.44
C LYS A 217 13.61 46.06 -0.70
N ASP A 218 12.35 46.19 -0.34
CA ASP A 218 11.17 46.43 -1.19
C ASP A 218 10.53 45.24 -1.92
N TYR A 219 9.51 44.68 -1.25
CA TYR A 219 8.48 43.86 -1.84
C TYR A 219 7.28 44.73 -2.20
N GLY A 220 7.17 45.09 -3.48
CA GLY A 220 5.98 45.76 -4.01
C GLY A 220 5.93 45.68 -5.53
N LYS A 221 5.14 44.74 -6.05
CA LYS A 221 4.76 44.58 -7.47
C LYS A 221 5.83 43.97 -8.39
N LEU A 222 5.88 42.64 -8.47
CA LEU A 222 6.25 41.95 -9.71
C LEU A 222 5.76 40.49 -9.70
N GLN A 223 4.46 40.31 -9.96
CA GLN A 223 4.02 39.09 -10.62
C GLN A 223 4.23 39.26 -12.13
N LYS A 224 4.90 38.29 -12.74
CA LYS A 224 5.18 38.14 -14.18
C LYS A 224 6.39 38.93 -14.70
N SER A 225 7.60 38.45 -14.41
CA SER A 225 8.70 38.58 -15.36
C SER A 225 9.59 37.33 -15.34
N LYS A 226 9.62 36.69 -16.51
CA LYS A 226 10.64 35.81 -17.11
C LYS A 226 11.67 35.15 -16.18
N ARG A 227 11.55 33.82 -16.09
CA ARG A 227 12.68 32.90 -15.92
C ARG A 227 13.60 33.01 -17.13
N SER A 228 14.64 33.83 -17.04
CA SER A 228 15.86 33.67 -17.83
C SER A 228 16.94 34.65 -17.38
N SER A 229 17.83 34.18 -16.51
CA SER A 229 19.29 34.40 -16.61
C SER A 229 20.01 33.72 -15.45
N LEU A 230 20.55 32.54 -15.77
CA LEU A 230 21.90 32.07 -15.40
C LEU A 230 22.42 32.42 -13.99
N CYS A 231 22.23 31.47 -13.07
CA CYS A 231 23.25 31.16 -12.09
C CYS A 231 23.67 29.70 -12.35
N GLY A 232 24.85 29.54 -12.97
CA GLY A 232 25.33 28.28 -13.51
C GLY A 232 25.70 27.28 -12.42
N GLN A 233 24.90 26.22 -12.31
CA GLN A 233 25.37 24.86 -12.04
C GLN A 233 24.51 23.90 -12.86
N LYS A 234 25.15 22.98 -13.60
CA LYS A 234 24.48 21.88 -14.30
C LYS A 234 23.97 20.87 -13.27
N SER A 235 22.98 21.24 -12.48
CA SER A 235 22.21 20.31 -11.67
C SER A 235 21.13 19.70 -12.56
N LEU A 236 21.17 18.38 -12.74
CA LEU A 236 20.10 17.52 -13.30
C LEU A 236 18.72 18.17 -13.17
N GLN A 237 18.29 18.89 -14.21
CA GLN A 237 16.98 19.55 -14.19
C GLN A 237 15.93 18.45 -14.36
N ARG A 238 15.16 18.22 -13.30
CA ARG A 238 13.94 17.40 -13.38
C ARG A 238 12.91 18.19 -14.16
N GLU A 239 12.70 17.84 -15.41
CA GLU A 239 11.55 18.34 -16.15
C GLU A 239 10.30 17.63 -15.62
N PHE A 240 9.44 18.42 -14.98
CA PHE A 240 8.10 17.99 -14.59
C PHE A 240 7.16 18.36 -15.72
N VAL A 241 6.83 17.39 -16.56
CA VAL A 241 5.76 17.53 -17.54
C VAL A 241 4.56 16.75 -16.99
N ASN A 242 3.42 17.41 -16.80
CA ASN A 242 2.15 16.79 -16.38
C ASN A 242 2.16 16.01 -15.04
N GLY A 243 3.13 16.27 -14.14
CA GLY A 243 3.25 15.56 -12.86
C GLY A 243 4.03 14.25 -12.93
N GLU A 244 4.58 13.93 -14.10
CA GLU A 244 5.50 12.81 -14.32
C GLU A 244 6.95 13.28 -14.19
N LEU A 245 7.80 12.38 -13.71
CA LEU A 245 9.25 12.56 -13.65
C LEU A 245 9.89 11.76 -14.78
N ILE A 246 10.50 12.45 -15.74
CA ILE A 246 11.13 11.84 -16.90
C ILE A 246 12.65 11.75 -16.67
N CYS A 247 13.26 10.66 -17.11
CA CYS A 247 14.72 10.52 -17.10
C CYS A 247 15.34 11.46 -18.12
N ALA A 248 16.39 12.19 -17.73
CA ALA A 248 17.09 13.10 -18.64
C ALA A 248 17.92 12.35 -19.71
N PHE A 249 18.13 11.05 -19.56
CA PHE A 249 19.04 10.26 -20.39
C PHE A 249 18.32 9.22 -21.27
N CYS A 250 17.02 8.98 -21.07
CA CYS A 250 16.22 8.10 -21.92
C CYS A 250 14.73 8.42 -21.80
N THR A 251 13.89 7.67 -22.50
CA THR A 251 12.42 7.84 -22.52
C THR A 251 11.70 7.25 -21.30
N TYR A 252 12.44 6.78 -20.28
CA TYR A 252 11.84 6.25 -19.04
C TYR A 252 11.19 7.37 -18.22
N TRP A 253 10.00 7.10 -17.69
CA TRP A 253 9.26 8.04 -16.85
C TRP A 253 8.61 7.32 -15.66
N THR A 254 8.33 8.06 -14.57
CA THR A 254 7.69 7.53 -13.36
C THR A 254 7.06 8.64 -12.54
N PHE A 255 6.07 8.30 -11.70
CA PHE A 255 5.47 9.24 -10.74
C PHE A 255 6.26 9.36 -9.44
N HIS A 256 7.19 8.44 -9.16
CA HIS A 256 7.91 8.39 -7.90
C HIS A 256 9.38 8.80 -8.07
N SER A 257 9.77 9.86 -7.34
CA SER A 257 11.16 10.33 -7.37
C SER A 257 12.20 9.28 -6.98
N THR A 258 11.84 8.35 -6.08
CA THR A 258 12.71 7.22 -5.69
C THR A 258 12.92 6.25 -6.86
N ALA A 259 11.86 5.96 -7.63
CA ALA A 259 11.96 5.08 -8.79
C ALA A 259 12.83 5.70 -9.90
N LEU A 260 12.68 7.00 -10.14
CA LEU A 260 13.51 7.70 -11.12
C LEU A 260 14.99 7.70 -10.70
N LYS A 261 15.26 7.91 -9.41
CA LYS A 261 16.62 7.86 -8.87
C LYS A 261 17.26 6.49 -9.06
N ILE A 262 16.56 5.41 -8.70
CA ILE A 262 17.05 4.03 -8.89
C ILE A 262 17.30 3.73 -10.37
N HIS A 263 16.40 4.18 -11.25
CA HIS A 263 16.57 4.02 -12.69
C HIS A 263 17.85 4.72 -13.19
N VAL A 264 18.06 5.99 -12.84
CA VAL A 264 19.26 6.75 -13.24
C VAL A 264 20.53 6.07 -12.74
N GLU A 265 20.52 5.60 -11.49
CA GLU A 265 21.68 4.94 -10.87
C GLU A 265 22.02 3.59 -11.54
N LYS A 266 21.01 2.77 -11.86
CA LYS A 266 21.22 1.42 -12.42
C LYS A 266 21.45 1.40 -13.92
N VAL A 267 20.70 2.22 -14.67
CA VAL A 267 20.68 2.17 -16.14
C VAL A 267 21.73 3.10 -16.74
N HIS A 268 21.93 4.28 -16.14
CA HIS A 268 22.80 5.29 -16.71
C HIS A 268 24.18 5.39 -16.06
N GLN A 269 24.49 4.50 -15.08
CA GLN A 269 25.77 4.38 -14.36
C GLN A 269 26.59 5.69 -14.39
N VAL A 270 26.00 6.75 -13.83
CA VAL A 270 26.64 8.06 -13.82
C VAL A 270 27.81 7.95 -12.85
N ARG A 271 29.00 7.66 -13.39
CA ARG A 271 30.27 7.74 -12.67
C ARG A 271 30.58 9.19 -12.32
#